data_AF-A0A371JDF7-F1
#
_entry.id   AF-A0A371JDF7-F1
#
_cell.length_a   1.000
_cell.length_b   1.000
_cell.length_c   1.000
_cell.angle_alpha   90.00
_cell.angle_beta   90.00
_cell.angle_gamma   90.00
#
_symmetry.space_group_name_H-M   'P 1'
#
loop_
_entity.id
_entity.type
_entity.pdbx_description
1 polymer ?
#
loop_
_entity_poly.entity_id
_entity_poly.type
_entity_poly.pdbx_seq_one_letter_code
_entity_poly.pdbx_strand_id
1 'polypeptide(L)'
;MKLKEDSTEQKLRGAYYTPLPLAEMMVELFRDDENIKEILEPSCGDGVFIDGLIKTGYIEKIASITAVEIEKSEAKKLKSRLINEKKVNVLNKDFFDFYKQYSDKKKYDLILGNPPYIRYQYLEEEQRDMMSTILTSHGMKANKLVNTWVGFIVACVHMLSDNGKIAFVIPAEILQVAYAEDLRLYLSNSLSKITLITFEELVFPDIEQEIVVFIGEKGKQEKGIRIVELNNLDDLETFDIETNGFQKMQHVHEKWTKYFTNKKENELIRKIKEDERFQKLSDVALINVGITTGNNKYFSVSSEVVKKYELQEVVRPLIGRSSHAHSIYFEDKDWLKNVKKEKAAYLIDFPDKDISDYPKKHREYIKLGEKNEEHTGYKCSIRDRWYRIPSIWVPDAFFLRRNNLYPKFVLNKCNAVSTDTMHRIKFNTGIDPERIALSYYNSISFAFTELCGRSYGGGVLEILPGEVGNILVPKLDQIPLEKVKEVLARIDTIVRNEEDIENALDIVDQEILVDEIGIDSAMCEESRWIWKKMQGRRLKRS
;
A
#
# COMPACT_ATOMS: atom_id res chain seq x y z
N MET A 1 11.46 12.62 0.77
CA MET A 1 10.39 13.18 1.61
C MET A 1 10.21 14.60 1.10
N LYS A 2 9.11 14.91 0.43
CA LYS A 2 8.85 16.28 -0.06
C LYS A 2 8.51 17.16 1.15
N LEU A 3 9.10 18.35 1.21
CA LEU A 3 8.85 19.29 2.30
C LEU A 3 7.44 19.88 2.14
N LYS A 4 6.89 20.45 3.22
CA LYS A 4 5.57 21.12 3.21
C LYS A 4 5.52 22.22 2.13
N GLU A 5 6.67 22.84 1.85
CA GLU A 5 6.88 23.90 0.86
C GLU A 5 6.80 23.42 -0.60
N ASP A 6 6.98 22.12 -0.87
CA ASP A 6 6.94 21.55 -2.24
C ASP A 6 5.54 21.06 -2.66
N SER A 7 4.51 21.30 -1.85
CA SER A 7 3.15 20.78 -2.04
C SER A 7 2.17 21.92 -2.35
N THR A 8 1.35 21.77 -3.40
CA THR A 8 0.36 22.79 -3.77
C THR A 8 -0.66 23.02 -2.65
N GLU A 9 -1.22 24.24 -2.53
CA GLU A 9 -2.24 24.55 -1.50
C GLU A 9 -3.41 23.54 -1.52
N GLN A 10 -3.82 23.09 -2.71
CA GLN A 10 -4.86 22.08 -2.88
C GLN A 10 -4.47 20.71 -2.31
N LYS A 11 -3.20 20.28 -2.46
CA LYS A 11 -2.66 19.04 -1.84
C LYS A 11 -2.49 19.17 -0.33
N LEU A 12 -2.14 20.36 0.17
CA LEU A 12 -2.05 20.62 1.61
C LEU A 12 -3.43 20.64 2.29
N ARG A 13 -4.47 21.10 1.56
CA ARG A 13 -5.86 21.11 2.00
C ARG A 13 -6.55 19.74 1.90
N GLY A 14 -5.98 18.81 1.14
CA GLY A 14 -6.56 17.47 0.93
C GLY A 14 -7.96 17.48 0.30
N ALA A 15 -8.36 18.60 -0.33
CA ALA A 15 -9.66 18.82 -0.93
C ALA A 15 -9.66 18.30 -2.37
N TYR A 16 -10.23 17.11 -2.56
CA TYR A 16 -10.42 16.48 -3.86
C TYR A 16 -11.91 16.52 -4.20
N TYR A 17 -12.27 17.22 -5.28
CA TYR A 17 -13.66 17.37 -5.69
C TYR A 17 -14.20 16.08 -6.28
N THR A 18 -15.24 15.52 -5.68
CA THR A 18 -15.96 14.34 -6.18
C THR A 18 -16.70 14.70 -7.48
N PRO A 19 -16.54 13.92 -8.57
CA PRO A 19 -17.36 14.10 -9.76
C PRO A 19 -18.84 13.96 -9.43
N LEU A 20 -19.66 14.86 -9.98
CA LEU A 20 -21.09 14.84 -9.78
C LEU A 20 -21.76 13.51 -10.17
N PRO A 21 -21.40 12.82 -11.27
CA PRO A 21 -21.95 11.50 -11.59
C PRO A 21 -21.71 10.46 -10.48
N LEU A 22 -20.53 10.49 -9.83
CA LEU A 22 -20.23 9.59 -8.72
C LEU A 22 -21.09 9.91 -7.49
N ALA A 23 -21.29 11.20 -7.19
CA ALA A 23 -22.13 11.65 -6.08
C ALA A 23 -23.61 11.30 -6.31
N GLU A 24 -24.13 11.50 -7.53
CA GLU A 24 -25.48 11.11 -7.94
C GLU A 24 -25.70 9.60 -7.75
N MET A 25 -24.76 8.78 -8.21
CA MET A 25 -24.83 7.33 -8.03
C MET A 25 -24.86 6.93 -6.56
N MET A 26 -23.95 7.47 -5.75
CA MET A 26 -23.90 7.16 -4.31
C MET A 26 -25.21 7.52 -3.60
N VAL A 27 -25.88 8.60 -4.02
CA VAL A 27 -27.20 8.97 -3.51
C VAL A 27 -28.28 8.00 -3.98
N GLU A 28 -28.25 7.61 -5.25
CA GLU A 28 -29.25 6.72 -5.86
C GLU A 28 -29.31 5.36 -5.15
N LEU A 29 -28.17 4.85 -4.66
CA LEU A 29 -28.08 3.59 -3.89
C LEU A 29 -29.00 3.55 -2.65
N PHE A 30 -29.44 4.70 -2.16
CA PHE A 30 -30.28 4.83 -0.96
C PHE A 30 -31.68 5.38 -1.25
N ARG A 31 -32.00 5.70 -2.52
CA ARG A 31 -33.21 6.46 -2.90
C ARG A 31 -34.53 5.80 -2.48
N ASP A 32 -34.55 4.48 -2.49
CA ASP A 32 -35.72 3.66 -2.15
C ASP A 32 -35.80 3.32 -0.65
N ASP A 33 -34.81 3.73 0.15
CA ASP A 33 -34.87 3.57 1.59
C ASP A 33 -35.67 4.71 2.24
N GLU A 34 -36.91 4.39 2.61
CA GLU A 34 -37.82 5.32 3.26
C GLU A 34 -37.46 5.62 4.72
N ASN A 35 -36.58 4.84 5.34
CA ASN A 35 -36.20 5.02 6.75
C ASN A 35 -35.20 6.17 6.96
N ILE A 36 -34.56 6.64 5.89
CA ILE A 36 -33.56 7.69 5.97
C ILE A 36 -34.27 9.05 6.06
N LYS A 37 -34.06 9.76 7.17
CA LYS A 37 -34.66 11.08 7.42
C LYS A 37 -33.63 12.15 7.79
N GLU A 38 -32.59 11.76 8.52
CA GLU A 38 -31.53 12.65 8.97
C GLU A 38 -30.22 12.35 8.23
N ILE A 39 -29.75 13.31 7.43
CA ILE A 39 -28.50 13.18 6.66
C ILE A 39 -27.39 14.07 7.25
N LEU A 40 -26.17 13.55 7.31
CA LEU A 40 -24.95 14.33 7.58
C LEU A 40 -23.98 14.25 6.39
N GLU A 41 -23.48 15.40 5.97
CA GLU A 41 -22.29 15.52 5.13
C GLU A 41 -21.18 16.22 5.96
N PRO A 42 -20.14 15.50 6.39
CA PRO A 42 -19.20 16.00 7.41
C PRO A 42 -18.09 16.92 6.88
N SER A 43 -17.93 17.00 5.56
CA SER A 43 -16.91 17.81 4.89
C SER A 43 -17.43 18.23 3.51
N CYS A 44 -18.41 19.14 3.50
CA CYS A 44 -19.27 19.31 2.34
C CYS A 44 -18.67 20.08 1.17
N GLY A 45 -17.60 20.85 1.36
CA GLY A 45 -16.96 21.62 0.31
C GLY A 45 -17.96 22.53 -0.41
N ASP A 46 -18.06 22.35 -1.72
CA ASP A 46 -19.01 23.06 -2.59
C ASP A 46 -20.42 22.44 -2.60
N GLY A 47 -20.65 21.32 -1.92
CA GLY A 47 -21.95 20.67 -1.73
C GLY A 47 -22.36 19.69 -2.82
N VAL A 48 -21.42 19.03 -3.48
CA VAL A 48 -21.70 18.10 -4.60
C VAL A 48 -22.66 16.96 -4.24
N PHE A 49 -22.61 16.45 -3.01
CA PHE A 49 -23.55 15.41 -2.58
C PHE A 49 -24.97 15.96 -2.33
N ILE A 50 -25.07 17.21 -1.89
CA ILE A 50 -26.35 17.91 -1.81
C ILE A 50 -26.91 18.12 -3.21
N ASP A 51 -26.07 18.42 -4.20
CA ASP A 51 -26.48 18.51 -5.60
C ASP A 51 -26.99 17.17 -6.13
N GLY A 52 -26.34 16.06 -5.75
CA GLY A 52 -26.84 14.71 -6.02
C GLY A 52 -28.22 14.45 -5.40
N LEU A 53 -28.44 14.85 -4.15
CA LEU A 53 -29.74 14.75 -3.46
C LEU A 53 -30.84 15.58 -4.16
N ILE A 54 -30.49 16.78 -4.66
CA ILE A 54 -31.42 17.65 -5.38
C ILE A 54 -31.77 17.04 -6.74
N LYS A 55 -30.76 16.64 -7.52
CA LYS A 55 -30.96 16.12 -8.88
C LYS A 55 -31.75 14.81 -8.93
N THR A 56 -31.52 13.90 -7.98
CA THR A 56 -32.26 12.63 -7.88
C THR A 56 -33.69 12.82 -7.33
N GLY A 57 -34.01 14.02 -6.83
CA GLY A 57 -35.26 14.32 -6.12
C GLY A 57 -35.34 13.69 -4.72
N TYR A 58 -34.28 13.00 -4.27
CA TYR A 58 -34.30 12.31 -2.99
C TYR A 58 -34.41 13.28 -1.80
N ILE A 59 -33.92 14.52 -1.96
CA ILE A 59 -34.03 15.59 -0.96
C ILE A 59 -35.47 15.85 -0.47
N GLU A 60 -36.48 15.55 -1.28
CA GLU A 60 -37.89 15.72 -0.92
C GLU A 60 -38.32 14.76 0.19
N LYS A 61 -37.75 13.55 0.24
CA LYS A 61 -38.05 12.51 1.23
C LYS A 61 -37.31 12.69 2.57
N ILE A 62 -36.32 13.58 2.61
CA ILE A 62 -35.44 13.83 3.76
C ILE A 62 -36.06 14.88 4.70
N ALA A 63 -35.88 14.71 6.00
CA ALA A 63 -36.36 15.65 7.01
C ALA A 63 -35.36 16.79 7.23
N SER A 64 -34.08 16.46 7.43
CA SER A 64 -33.03 17.47 7.53
C SER A 64 -31.67 16.97 7.05
N ILE A 65 -30.87 17.90 6.54
CA ILE A 65 -29.50 17.68 6.07
C ILE A 65 -28.59 18.61 6.87
N THR A 66 -27.58 18.06 7.54
CA THR A 66 -26.52 18.84 8.18
C THR A 66 -25.27 18.76 7.33
N ALA A 67 -24.76 19.90 6.86
CA ALA A 67 -23.57 19.98 6.02
C ALA A 67 -22.49 20.78 6.75
N VAL A 68 -21.33 20.17 7.01
CA VAL A 68 -20.23 20.78 7.79
C VAL A 68 -19.08 21.11 6.85
N GLU A 69 -18.61 22.35 6.90
CA GLU A 69 -17.48 22.82 6.09
C GLU A 69 -16.54 23.70 6.92
N ILE A 70 -15.24 23.40 6.89
CA ILE A 70 -14.23 24.13 7.66
C ILE A 70 -13.92 25.49 7.04
N GLU A 71 -13.94 25.59 5.71
CA GLU A 71 -13.63 26.80 4.96
C GLU A 71 -14.81 27.77 4.91
N LYS A 72 -14.61 28.93 5.55
CA LYS A 72 -15.64 29.95 5.68
C LYS A 72 -16.15 30.48 4.33
N SER A 73 -15.30 30.56 3.31
CA SER A 73 -15.70 31.02 1.98
C SER A 73 -16.62 30.01 1.30
N GLU A 74 -16.28 28.72 1.34
CA GLU A 74 -17.06 27.66 0.70
C GLU A 74 -18.39 27.46 1.42
N ALA A 75 -18.39 27.41 2.76
CA ALA A 75 -19.61 27.35 3.55
C ALA A 75 -20.58 28.50 3.24
N LYS A 76 -20.06 29.74 3.07
CA LYS A 76 -20.87 30.90 2.71
C LYS A 76 -21.44 30.81 1.29
N LYS A 77 -20.63 30.39 0.31
CA LYS A 77 -21.08 30.19 -1.08
C LYS A 77 -22.20 29.16 -1.12
N LEU A 78 -21.99 28.01 -0.48
CA LEU A 78 -22.97 26.92 -0.42
C LEU A 78 -24.27 27.38 0.25
N LYS A 79 -24.17 28.06 1.41
CA LYS A 79 -25.35 28.61 2.11
C LYS A 79 -26.13 29.60 1.25
N SER A 80 -25.43 30.42 0.45
CA SER A 80 -26.08 31.39 -0.45
C SER A 80 -26.76 30.69 -1.64
N ARG A 81 -26.13 29.64 -2.18
CA ARG A 81 -26.67 28.81 -3.27
C ARG A 81 -27.92 28.05 -2.85
N LEU A 82 -27.95 27.56 -1.62
CA LEU A 82 -29.04 26.75 -1.05
C LEU A 82 -30.06 27.57 -0.24
N ILE A 83 -30.18 28.88 -0.49
CA ILE A 83 -31.04 29.77 0.31
C ILE A 83 -32.53 29.35 0.34
N ASN A 84 -32.98 28.67 -0.71
CA ASN A 84 -34.35 28.17 -0.83
C ASN A 84 -34.54 26.77 -0.21
N GLU A 85 -33.44 26.06 0.08
CA GLU A 85 -33.45 24.70 0.62
C GLU A 85 -33.47 24.72 2.15
N LYS A 86 -34.65 24.97 2.73
CA LYS A 86 -34.84 25.10 4.19
C LYS A 86 -34.44 23.85 5.00
N LYS A 87 -34.36 22.69 4.34
CA LYS A 87 -33.96 21.42 4.95
C LYS A 87 -32.45 21.31 5.16
N VAL A 88 -31.66 22.12 4.47
CA VAL A 88 -30.19 22.06 4.51
C VAL A 88 -29.64 23.09 5.48
N ASN A 89 -28.95 22.61 6.52
CA ASN A 89 -28.25 23.42 7.49
C ASN A 89 -26.73 23.35 7.25
N VAL A 90 -26.19 24.40 6.62
CA VAL A 90 -24.75 24.55 6.37
C VAL A 90 -24.06 25.20 7.58
N LEU A 91 -23.11 24.49 8.17
CA LEU A 91 -22.34 24.89 9.34
C LEU A 91 -20.88 25.13 8.96
N ASN A 92 -20.38 26.35 9.20
CA ASN A 92 -18.95 26.61 9.08
C ASN A 92 -18.23 26.19 10.37
N LYS A 93 -17.63 25.00 10.39
CA LYS A 93 -16.99 24.42 11.58
C LYS A 93 -16.00 23.31 11.21
N ASP A 94 -14.95 23.13 12.02
CA ASP A 94 -14.15 21.91 11.98
C ASP A 94 -15.00 20.68 12.36
N PHE A 95 -14.92 19.60 11.58
CA PHE A 95 -15.74 18.42 11.79
C PHE A 95 -15.42 17.70 13.12
N PHE A 96 -14.16 17.65 13.54
CA PHE A 96 -13.82 17.03 14.81
C PHE A 96 -14.40 17.83 15.99
N ASP A 97 -14.50 19.15 15.87
CA ASP A 97 -15.18 19.99 16.88
C ASP A 97 -16.69 19.76 16.88
N PHE A 98 -17.26 19.59 15.68
CA PHE A 98 -18.66 19.21 15.53
C PHE A 98 -18.93 17.85 16.19
N TYR A 99 -18.09 16.84 15.92
CA TYR A 99 -18.15 15.52 16.54
C TYR A 99 -18.09 15.61 18.06
N LYS A 100 -17.12 16.35 18.62
CA LYS A 100 -16.97 16.55 20.07
C LYS A 100 -18.22 17.15 20.71
N GLN A 101 -18.94 18.02 19.99
CA GLN A 101 -20.14 18.69 20.52
C GLN A 101 -21.41 17.84 20.43
N TYR A 102 -21.55 17.02 19.37
CA TYR A 102 -22.83 16.42 18.96
C TYR A 102 -22.87 14.89 18.95
N SER A 103 -21.73 14.19 19.05
CA SER A 103 -21.66 12.72 18.88
C SER A 103 -22.59 11.91 19.79
N ASP A 104 -22.81 12.37 21.01
CA ASP A 104 -23.72 11.75 21.99
C ASP A 104 -25.16 12.28 21.94
N LYS A 105 -25.40 13.36 21.19
CA LYS A 105 -26.67 14.10 21.18
C LYS A 105 -27.50 13.88 19.93
N LYS A 106 -26.84 13.59 18.81
CA LYS A 106 -27.49 13.45 17.51
C LYS A 106 -26.93 12.26 16.76
N LYS A 107 -27.82 11.41 16.26
CA LYS A 107 -27.51 10.31 15.36
C LYS A 107 -28.12 10.58 13.98
N TYR A 108 -27.55 9.96 12.95
CA TYR A 108 -27.95 10.16 11.55
C TYR A 108 -28.28 8.82 10.89
N ASP A 109 -29.25 8.83 10.00
CA ASP A 109 -29.67 7.64 9.26
C ASP A 109 -28.81 7.41 8.02
N LEU A 110 -28.28 8.48 7.45
CA LEU A 110 -27.33 8.42 6.34
C LEU A 110 -26.22 9.45 6.53
N ILE A 111 -24.98 9.01 6.42
CA ILE A 111 -23.81 9.88 6.39
C ILE A 111 -23.10 9.67 5.06
N LEU A 112 -22.93 10.72 4.28
CA LEU A 112 -22.34 10.64 2.96
C LEU A 112 -21.35 11.77 2.71
N GLY A 113 -20.36 11.54 1.87
CA GLY A 113 -19.31 12.55 1.66
C GLY A 113 -18.00 12.02 1.09
N ASN A 114 -17.06 12.92 0.95
CA ASN A 114 -15.67 12.64 0.60
C ASN A 114 -14.77 13.30 1.67
N PRO A 115 -14.37 12.55 2.72
CA PRO A 115 -13.53 13.07 3.78
C PRO A 115 -12.17 13.60 3.26
N PRO A 116 -11.52 14.57 3.93
CA PRO A 116 -10.26 15.14 3.47
C PRO A 116 -9.08 14.16 3.60
N TYR A 117 -8.17 14.15 2.61
CA TYR A 117 -7.04 13.21 2.53
C TYR A 117 -5.72 13.81 3.06
N ILE A 118 -5.75 14.39 4.26
CA ILE A 118 -4.59 15.06 4.87
C ILE A 118 -3.78 14.09 5.74
N ARG A 119 -2.46 14.05 5.56
CA ARG A 119 -1.58 13.26 6.43
C ARG A 119 -1.50 13.89 7.81
N TYR A 120 -1.50 13.07 8.87
CA TYR A 120 -1.42 13.51 10.26
C TYR A 120 -0.34 14.56 10.55
N GLN A 121 0.84 14.44 9.94
CA GLN A 121 1.96 15.39 10.12
C GLN A 121 1.68 16.82 9.61
N TYR A 122 0.65 17.01 8.78
CA TYR A 122 0.25 18.30 8.24
C TYR A 122 -0.95 18.91 8.97
N LEU A 123 -1.60 18.16 9.86
CA LEU A 123 -2.66 18.68 10.73
C LEU A 123 -2.09 19.63 11.77
N GLU A 124 -2.91 20.55 12.25
CA GLU A 124 -2.59 21.38 13.42
C GLU A 124 -2.56 20.51 14.70
N GLU A 125 -1.87 20.97 15.74
CA GLU A 125 -1.69 20.21 16.99
C GLU A 125 -3.02 19.82 17.64
N GLU A 126 -3.97 20.76 17.74
CA GLU A 126 -5.29 20.50 18.30
C GLU A 126 -6.08 19.45 17.50
N GLN A 127 -6.04 19.51 16.17
CA GLN A 127 -6.67 18.52 15.30
C GLN A 127 -6.05 17.12 15.47
N ARG A 128 -4.72 17.05 15.66
CA ARG A 128 -4.02 15.79 15.94
C ARG A 128 -4.46 15.17 17.26
N ASP A 129 -4.65 15.99 18.30
CA ASP A 129 -5.09 15.54 19.62
C ASP A 129 -6.55 15.05 19.60
N MET A 130 -7.42 15.77 18.89
CA MET A 130 -8.81 15.37 18.71
C MET A 130 -8.93 14.07 17.93
N MET A 131 -8.21 13.95 16.82
CA MET A 131 -8.16 12.72 16.04
C MET A 131 -7.62 11.56 16.88
N SER A 132 -6.53 11.77 17.63
CA SER A 132 -5.98 10.77 18.56
C SER A 132 -7.02 10.30 19.58
N THR A 133 -7.78 11.25 20.16
CA THR A 133 -8.85 10.97 21.12
C THR A 133 -9.99 10.17 20.48
N ILE A 134 -10.41 10.52 19.26
CA ILE A 134 -11.43 9.77 18.51
C ILE A 134 -11.00 8.32 18.29
N LEU A 135 -9.76 8.11 17.83
CA LEU A 135 -9.27 6.75 17.54
C LEU A 135 -9.13 5.91 18.82
N THR A 136 -8.50 6.48 19.86
CA THR A 136 -8.25 5.76 21.12
C THR A 136 -9.52 5.43 21.89
N SER A 137 -10.52 6.31 21.89
CA SER A 137 -11.84 6.05 22.50
C SER A 137 -12.60 4.90 21.84
N HIS A 138 -12.24 4.51 20.61
CA HIS A 138 -12.84 3.41 19.87
C HIS A 138 -11.90 2.18 19.77
N GLY A 139 -10.92 2.08 20.67
CA GLY A 139 -10.05 0.91 20.79
C GLY A 139 -8.92 0.83 19.76
N MET A 140 -8.66 1.90 19.01
CA MET A 140 -7.60 1.95 18.00
C MET A 140 -6.33 2.60 18.57
N LYS A 141 -5.16 2.25 18.00
CA LYS A 141 -3.90 2.92 18.34
C LYS A 141 -3.78 4.25 17.59
N ALA A 142 -3.51 5.32 18.32
CA ALA A 142 -3.11 6.58 17.69
C ALA A 142 -1.76 6.40 16.99
N ASN A 143 -1.74 6.62 15.67
CA ASN A 143 -0.54 6.45 14.86
C ASN A 143 -0.32 7.70 14.00
N LYS A 144 0.90 8.25 14.03
CA LYS A 144 1.29 9.45 13.27
C LYS A 144 1.29 9.25 11.74
N LEU A 145 1.07 8.02 11.27
CA LEU A 145 0.95 7.67 9.86
C LEU A 145 -0.49 7.73 9.33
N VAL A 146 -1.48 7.89 10.22
CA VAL A 146 -2.89 7.84 9.85
C VAL A 146 -3.29 9.09 9.08
N ASN A 147 -4.21 8.95 8.13
CA ASN A 147 -4.76 10.06 7.35
C ASN A 147 -6.10 10.51 7.96
N THR A 148 -6.44 11.79 7.83
CA THR A 148 -7.64 12.40 8.42
C THR A 148 -8.94 11.67 8.09
N TRP A 149 -9.08 11.09 6.88
CA TRP A 149 -10.27 10.30 6.52
C TRP A 149 -10.57 9.14 7.48
N VAL A 150 -9.54 8.58 8.16
CA VAL A 150 -9.71 7.53 9.18
C VAL A 150 -10.39 8.08 10.44
N GLY A 151 -10.05 9.29 10.87
CA GLY A 151 -10.74 9.94 11.98
C GLY A 151 -12.20 10.23 11.63
N PHE A 152 -12.45 10.68 10.40
CA PHE A 152 -13.80 10.97 9.90
C PHE A 152 -14.69 9.73 9.87
N ILE A 153 -14.22 8.61 9.32
CA ILE A 153 -15.02 7.38 9.23
C ILE A 153 -15.35 6.82 10.61
N VAL A 154 -14.40 6.83 11.57
CA VAL A 154 -14.64 6.37 12.94
C VAL A 154 -15.70 7.22 13.62
N ALA A 155 -15.52 8.55 13.58
CA ALA A 155 -16.46 9.52 14.13
C ALA A 155 -17.86 9.39 13.51
N CYS A 156 -17.95 9.26 12.19
CA CYS A 156 -19.22 9.14 11.49
C CYS A 156 -19.93 7.81 11.81
N VAL A 157 -19.22 6.68 11.83
CA VAL A 157 -19.80 5.38 12.23
C VAL A 157 -20.34 5.43 13.67
N HIS A 158 -19.66 6.13 14.58
CA HIS A 158 -20.18 6.36 15.93
C HIS A 158 -21.47 7.21 15.91
N MET A 159 -21.57 8.19 15.01
CA MET A 159 -22.74 9.06 14.85
C MET A 159 -23.90 8.44 14.04
N LEU A 160 -23.78 7.22 13.53
CA LEU A 160 -24.91 6.53 12.88
C LEU A 160 -25.97 6.07 13.88
N SER A 161 -27.24 6.14 13.49
CA SER A 161 -28.38 5.50 14.17
C SER A 161 -28.25 3.97 14.10
N ASP A 162 -29.07 3.22 14.86
CA ASP A 162 -28.93 1.76 14.97
C ASP A 162 -29.08 0.99 13.64
N ASN A 163 -29.76 1.59 12.66
CA ASN A 163 -29.88 1.08 11.28
C ASN A 163 -29.29 2.05 10.25
N GLY A 164 -28.46 2.98 10.73
CA GLY A 164 -27.85 4.02 9.92
C GLY A 164 -26.84 3.47 8.93
N LYS A 165 -26.70 4.20 7.83
CA LYS A 165 -25.81 3.86 6.71
C LYS A 165 -24.79 4.95 6.49
N ILE A 166 -23.61 4.56 6.03
CA ILE A 166 -22.53 5.49 5.67
C ILE A 166 -22.04 5.18 4.26
N ALA A 167 -21.80 6.21 3.46
CA ALA A 167 -21.28 6.09 2.10
C ALA A 167 -20.20 7.13 1.85
N PHE A 168 -18.93 6.72 1.82
CA PHE A 168 -17.80 7.63 1.61
C PHE A 168 -16.96 7.28 0.39
N VAL A 169 -16.45 8.31 -0.27
CA VAL A 169 -15.31 8.18 -1.16
C VAL A 169 -14.04 8.26 -0.32
N ILE A 170 -13.30 7.16 -0.21
CA ILE A 170 -12.06 7.08 0.58
C ILE A 170 -10.91 6.47 -0.23
N PRO A 171 -9.65 6.67 0.17
CA PRO A 171 -8.53 6.04 -0.50
C PRO A 171 -8.60 4.50 -0.41
N ALA A 172 -8.20 3.83 -1.49
CA ALA A 172 -8.06 2.37 -1.55
C ALA A 172 -7.06 1.79 -0.53
N GLU A 173 -6.31 2.67 0.16
CA GLU A 173 -5.44 2.33 1.28
C GLU A 173 -6.15 1.48 2.34
N ILE A 174 -7.46 1.69 2.60
CA ILE A 174 -8.25 0.87 3.53
C ILE A 174 -8.11 -0.63 3.27
N LEU A 175 -7.94 -1.03 2.01
CA LEU A 175 -7.86 -2.44 1.60
C LEU A 175 -6.59 -3.14 2.09
N GLN A 176 -5.48 -2.42 2.22
CA GLN A 176 -4.15 -3.04 2.19
C GLN A 176 -3.11 -2.43 3.13
N VAL A 177 -3.28 -1.20 3.61
CA VAL A 177 -2.27 -0.57 4.46
C VAL A 177 -2.35 -1.08 5.89
N ALA A 178 -1.17 -1.22 6.51
CA ALA A 178 -1.04 -1.73 7.88
C ALA A 178 -1.67 -0.79 8.92
N TYR A 179 -1.55 0.54 8.75
CA TYR A 179 -2.12 1.47 9.73
C TYR A 179 -3.66 1.44 9.78
N ALA A 180 -4.31 0.90 8.75
CA ALA A 180 -5.76 0.75 8.69
C ALA A 180 -6.24 -0.60 9.27
N GLU A 181 -5.36 -1.40 9.86
CA GLU A 181 -5.74 -2.67 10.49
C GLU A 181 -6.75 -2.49 11.63
N ASP A 182 -6.43 -1.62 12.59
CA ASP A 182 -7.34 -1.28 13.69
C ASP A 182 -8.66 -0.68 13.17
N LEU A 183 -8.61 0.04 12.04
CA LEU A 183 -9.81 0.59 11.40
C LEU A 183 -10.68 -0.53 10.84
N ARG A 184 -10.11 -1.48 10.10
CA ARG A 184 -10.84 -2.63 9.55
C ARG A 184 -11.50 -3.42 10.68
N LEU A 185 -10.82 -3.57 11.82
CA LEU A 185 -11.36 -4.20 13.03
C LEU A 185 -12.51 -3.42 13.66
N TYR A 186 -12.35 -2.11 13.80
CA TYR A 186 -13.44 -1.28 14.28
C TYR A 186 -14.67 -1.37 13.36
N LEU A 187 -14.48 -1.28 12.05
CA LEU A 187 -15.57 -1.31 11.06
C LEU A 187 -16.28 -2.66 11.04
N SER A 188 -15.55 -3.79 11.08
CA SER A 188 -16.18 -5.11 11.08
C SER A 188 -17.01 -5.38 12.33
N ASN A 189 -16.60 -4.82 13.47
CA ASN A 189 -17.33 -4.96 14.73
C ASN A 189 -18.52 -4.01 14.83
N SER A 190 -18.46 -2.87 14.14
CA SER A 190 -19.46 -1.81 14.23
C SER A 190 -20.53 -1.87 13.13
N LEU A 191 -20.24 -2.53 12.02
CA LEU A 191 -21.10 -2.58 10.83
C LEU A 191 -21.51 -4.02 10.52
N SER A 192 -22.79 -4.19 10.23
CA SER A 192 -23.38 -5.48 9.87
C SER A 192 -23.10 -5.88 8.42
N LYS A 193 -23.00 -4.88 7.54
CA LYS A 193 -22.68 -5.05 6.12
C LYS A 193 -21.64 -4.01 5.69
N ILE A 194 -20.68 -4.45 4.91
CA ILE A 194 -19.70 -3.58 4.24
C ILE A 194 -19.72 -3.90 2.74
N THR A 195 -19.97 -2.90 1.91
CA THR A 195 -19.85 -2.99 0.46
C THR A 195 -18.75 -2.03 0.01
N LEU A 196 -17.78 -2.54 -0.73
CA LEU A 196 -16.74 -1.73 -1.35
C LEU A 196 -16.94 -1.74 -2.86
N ILE A 197 -17.13 -0.58 -3.46
CA ILE A 197 -17.15 -0.43 -4.92
C ILE A 197 -15.78 0.11 -5.34
N THR A 198 -15.13 -0.64 -6.22
CA THR A 198 -13.79 -0.38 -6.74
C THR A 198 -13.85 -0.21 -8.25
N PHE A 199 -12.89 0.53 -8.80
CA PHE A 199 -12.84 0.85 -10.22
C PHE A 199 -11.52 0.33 -10.82
N GLU A 200 -11.58 -0.25 -12.03
CA GLU A 200 -10.39 -0.65 -12.78
C GLU A 200 -9.67 0.58 -13.38
N GLU A 201 -10.41 1.63 -13.71
CA GLU A 201 -9.88 2.90 -14.21
C GLU A 201 -9.83 3.99 -13.13
N LEU A 202 -8.93 4.97 -13.29
CA LEU A 202 -8.89 6.13 -12.41
C LEU A 202 -10.13 6.99 -12.63
N VAL A 203 -10.98 7.07 -11.59
CA VAL A 203 -12.21 7.88 -11.60
C VAL A 203 -11.93 9.39 -11.64
N PHE A 204 -10.74 9.81 -11.20
CA PHE A 204 -10.34 11.20 -11.14
C PHE A 204 -9.18 11.45 -12.11
N PRO A 205 -9.37 12.22 -13.21
CA PRO A 205 -8.33 12.43 -14.21
C PRO A 205 -7.08 13.15 -13.66
N ASP A 206 -7.24 13.96 -12.61
CA ASP A 206 -6.16 14.77 -12.02
C ASP A 206 -5.53 14.17 -10.74
N ILE A 207 -5.94 12.95 -10.34
CA ILE A 207 -5.50 12.34 -9.06
C ILE A 207 -4.96 10.93 -9.30
N GLU A 208 -3.68 10.74 -8.99
CA GLU A 208 -3.01 9.42 -9.02
C GLU A 208 -3.42 8.48 -7.86
N GLN A 209 -4.29 8.93 -6.96
CA GLN A 209 -4.69 8.18 -5.77
C GLN A 209 -5.92 7.34 -6.08
N GLU A 210 -5.78 6.02 -5.96
CA GLU A 210 -6.91 5.09 -6.06
C GLU A 210 -7.92 5.32 -4.93
N ILE A 211 -9.20 5.32 -5.28
CA ILE A 211 -10.34 5.50 -4.38
C ILE A 211 -11.23 4.26 -4.34
N VAL A 212 -12.05 4.17 -3.31
CA VAL A 212 -13.10 3.17 -3.12
C VAL A 212 -14.34 3.90 -2.62
N VAL A 213 -15.50 3.53 -3.15
CA VAL A 213 -16.77 3.88 -2.50
C VAL A 213 -17.01 2.88 -1.38
N PHE A 214 -16.83 3.33 -0.15
CA PHE A 214 -17.10 2.57 1.05
C PHE A 214 -18.55 2.75 1.45
N ILE A 215 -19.31 1.66 1.55
CA ILE A 215 -20.66 1.64 2.07
C ILE A 215 -20.72 0.73 3.30
N GLY A 216 -21.18 1.29 4.42
CA GLY A 216 -21.34 0.57 5.68
C GLY A 216 -22.78 0.67 6.17
N GLU A 217 -23.33 -0.43 6.68
CA GLU A 217 -24.67 -0.46 7.27
C GLU A 217 -24.63 -1.05 8.68
N LYS A 218 -25.18 -0.33 9.66
CA LYS A 218 -25.51 -0.92 10.97
C LYS A 218 -26.72 -1.84 10.87
N GLY A 219 -26.77 -2.83 11.75
CA GLY A 219 -27.87 -3.79 11.76
C GLY A 219 -27.63 -4.90 12.77
N LYS A 220 -28.68 -5.70 13.03
CA LYS A 220 -28.67 -6.76 14.05
C LYS A 220 -28.01 -8.06 13.60
N GLN A 221 -27.89 -8.29 12.30
CA GLN A 221 -27.33 -9.52 11.74
C GLN A 221 -26.13 -9.21 10.85
N GLU A 222 -24.97 -9.76 11.22
CA GLU A 222 -23.75 -9.66 10.41
C GLU A 222 -23.91 -10.46 9.11
N LYS A 223 -23.86 -9.77 7.96
CA LYS A 223 -23.74 -10.40 6.64
C LYS A 223 -22.30 -10.52 6.19
N GLY A 224 -21.44 -9.57 6.58
CA GLY A 224 -20.03 -9.56 6.25
C GLY A 224 -19.66 -8.45 5.25
N ILE A 225 -18.71 -8.75 4.37
CA ILE A 225 -18.15 -7.81 3.40
C ILE A 225 -18.31 -8.32 1.96
N ARG A 226 -18.59 -7.42 1.02
CA ARG A 226 -18.54 -7.69 -0.43
C ARG A 226 -17.70 -6.65 -1.14
N ILE A 227 -17.04 -7.06 -2.20
CA ILE A 227 -16.34 -6.17 -3.14
C ILE A 227 -17.01 -6.29 -4.50
N VAL A 228 -17.33 -5.12 -5.04
CA VAL A 228 -17.82 -4.89 -6.37
C VAL A 228 -16.68 -4.23 -7.15
N GLU A 229 -16.38 -4.74 -8.33
CA GLU A 229 -15.41 -4.15 -9.23
C GLU A 229 -16.12 -3.73 -10.52
N LEU A 230 -15.97 -2.46 -10.87
CA LEU A 230 -16.49 -1.83 -12.07
C LEU A 230 -15.32 -1.41 -12.96
N ASN A 231 -15.50 -1.32 -14.27
CA ASN A 231 -14.40 -0.81 -15.10
C ASN A 231 -14.25 0.70 -14.88
N ASN A 232 -15.34 1.45 -15.02
CA ASN A 232 -15.36 2.90 -14.88
C ASN A 232 -16.73 3.41 -14.38
N LEU A 233 -16.96 4.73 -14.47
CA LEU A 233 -18.23 5.33 -14.09
C LEU A 233 -19.39 5.02 -15.06
N ASP A 234 -19.12 4.59 -16.30
CA ASP A 234 -20.18 4.32 -17.29
C ASP A 234 -20.87 2.97 -17.01
N ASP A 235 -20.15 2.00 -16.44
CA ASP A 235 -20.72 0.73 -16.00
C ASP A 235 -21.76 0.88 -14.88
N LEU A 236 -21.83 2.07 -14.25
CA LEU A 236 -22.76 2.37 -13.17
C LEU A 236 -24.23 2.31 -13.59
N GLU A 237 -24.55 2.57 -14.87
CA GLU A 237 -25.95 2.59 -15.35
C GLU A 237 -26.60 1.20 -15.38
N THR A 238 -25.79 0.14 -15.45
CA THR A 238 -26.28 -1.24 -15.58
C THR A 238 -25.91 -2.12 -14.38
N PHE A 239 -25.35 -1.51 -13.35
CA PHE A 239 -24.74 -2.22 -12.24
C PHE A 239 -25.76 -2.73 -11.21
N ASP A 240 -25.74 -4.03 -10.93
CA ASP A 240 -26.48 -4.62 -9.81
C ASP A 240 -25.59 -4.69 -8.55
N ILE A 241 -25.92 -3.89 -7.53
CA ILE A 241 -25.19 -3.88 -6.25
C ILE A 241 -25.25 -5.22 -5.51
N GLU A 242 -26.21 -6.07 -5.82
CA GLU A 242 -26.31 -7.43 -5.29
C GLU A 242 -25.43 -8.44 -6.02
N THR A 243 -24.71 -8.01 -7.07
CA THR A 243 -23.64 -8.80 -7.69
C THR A 243 -22.56 -9.09 -6.66
N ASN A 244 -22.17 -10.37 -6.57
CA ASN A 244 -21.30 -10.94 -5.54
C ASN A 244 -21.93 -10.95 -4.13
N GLY A 245 -22.19 -12.16 -3.62
CA GLY A 245 -22.70 -12.35 -2.27
C GLY A 245 -21.70 -11.91 -1.19
N PHE A 246 -22.22 -11.59 0.00
CA PHE A 246 -21.40 -11.24 1.15
C PHE A 246 -20.53 -12.41 1.62
N GLN A 247 -19.29 -12.10 1.98
CA GLN A 247 -18.33 -13.02 2.59
C GLN A 247 -18.22 -12.71 4.09
N LYS A 248 -18.30 -13.77 4.93
CA LYS A 248 -18.12 -13.62 6.38
C LYS A 248 -16.72 -13.13 6.71
N MET A 249 -16.61 -12.20 7.65
CA MET A 249 -15.33 -11.66 8.10
C MET A 249 -14.70 -12.59 9.15
N GLN A 250 -13.94 -13.59 8.71
CA GLN A 250 -13.39 -14.64 9.60
C GLN A 250 -12.09 -14.25 10.31
N HIS A 251 -11.33 -13.30 9.77
CA HIS A 251 -10.08 -12.79 10.34
C HIS A 251 -9.99 -11.29 10.12
N VAL A 252 -10.21 -10.57 11.21
CA VAL A 252 -10.49 -9.14 11.17
C VAL A 252 -9.23 -8.29 10.94
N HIS A 253 -8.06 -8.85 11.27
CA HIS A 253 -6.75 -8.23 11.08
C HIS A 253 -6.21 -8.36 9.65
N GLU A 254 -6.81 -9.21 8.80
CA GLU A 254 -6.32 -9.43 7.45
C GLU A 254 -6.63 -8.25 6.51
N LYS A 255 -5.79 -8.10 5.48
CA LYS A 255 -6.07 -7.17 4.38
C LYS A 255 -7.37 -7.56 3.67
N TRP A 256 -8.13 -6.56 3.23
CA TRP A 256 -9.36 -6.78 2.47
C TRP A 256 -9.11 -7.07 0.99
N THR A 257 -7.86 -7.02 0.52
CA THR A 257 -7.46 -7.48 -0.83
C THR A 257 -7.82 -8.95 -1.10
N LYS A 258 -7.99 -9.78 -0.04
CA LYS A 258 -8.49 -11.15 -0.14
C LYS A 258 -9.96 -11.28 -0.55
N TYR A 259 -10.75 -10.20 -0.52
CA TYR A 259 -12.16 -10.28 -0.91
C TYR A 259 -12.36 -10.07 -2.41
N PHE A 260 -11.29 -9.85 -3.17
CA PHE A 260 -11.28 -9.92 -4.64
C PHE A 260 -11.15 -11.36 -5.15
N THR A 261 -10.78 -12.31 -4.29
CA THR A 261 -10.87 -13.73 -4.58
C THR A 261 -12.26 -14.27 -4.27
N ASN A 262 -12.73 -15.20 -5.09
CA ASN A 262 -14.02 -15.86 -4.92
C ASN A 262 -13.94 -16.94 -3.82
N LYS A 263 -15.08 -17.56 -3.50
CA LYS A 263 -15.17 -18.57 -2.43
C LYS A 263 -14.21 -19.76 -2.66
N LYS A 264 -14.13 -20.27 -3.89
CA LYS A 264 -13.25 -21.41 -4.25
C LYS A 264 -11.78 -21.03 -4.09
N GLU A 265 -11.39 -19.87 -4.58
CA GLU A 265 -10.03 -19.31 -4.46
C GLU A 265 -9.65 -19.11 -2.97
N ASN A 266 -10.58 -18.60 -2.14
CA ASN A 266 -10.36 -18.44 -0.70
C ASN A 266 -10.23 -19.76 0.06
N GLU A 267 -10.99 -20.78 -0.33
CA GLU A 267 -10.85 -22.14 0.22
C GLU A 267 -9.48 -22.73 -0.11
N LEU A 268 -8.96 -22.51 -1.32
CA LEU A 268 -7.62 -22.93 -1.71
C LEU A 268 -6.54 -22.21 -0.90
N ILE A 269 -6.63 -20.88 -0.77
CA ILE A 269 -5.68 -20.08 0.02
C ILE A 269 -5.65 -20.58 1.47
N ARG A 270 -6.81 -20.90 2.05
CA ARG A 270 -6.91 -21.45 3.41
C ARG A 270 -6.24 -22.82 3.51
N LYS A 271 -6.49 -23.71 2.55
CA LYS A 271 -5.84 -25.04 2.51
C LYS A 271 -4.31 -24.90 2.47
N ILE A 272 -3.77 -24.01 1.63
CA ILE A 272 -2.32 -23.79 1.54
C ILE A 272 -1.76 -23.22 2.85
N LYS A 273 -2.48 -22.30 3.52
CA LYS A 273 -2.08 -21.76 4.83
C LYS A 273 -2.05 -22.82 5.94
N GLU A 274 -2.91 -23.84 5.86
CA GLU A 274 -3.03 -24.92 6.84
C GLU A 274 -2.13 -26.13 6.50
N ASP A 275 -1.52 -26.16 5.31
CA ASP A 275 -0.69 -27.27 4.84
C ASP A 275 0.75 -27.16 5.38
N GLU A 276 1.17 -28.17 6.14
CA GLU A 276 2.47 -28.22 6.82
C GLU A 276 3.67 -28.26 5.86
N ARG A 277 3.44 -28.55 4.58
CA ARG A 277 4.49 -28.52 3.54
C ARG A 277 4.92 -27.11 3.18
N PHE A 278 4.20 -26.08 3.61
CA PHE A 278 4.55 -24.68 3.40
C PHE A 278 5.10 -24.03 4.67
N GLN A 279 5.85 -22.96 4.49
CA GLN A 279 6.39 -22.11 5.55
C GLN A 279 6.38 -20.64 5.11
N LYS A 280 6.43 -19.72 6.06
CA LYS A 280 6.60 -18.29 5.76
C LYS A 280 8.06 -17.98 5.52
N LEU A 281 8.36 -17.01 4.65
CA LEU A 281 9.75 -16.52 4.50
C LEU A 281 10.33 -15.97 5.82
N SER A 282 9.49 -15.41 6.70
CA SER A 282 9.92 -14.97 8.03
C SER A 282 10.38 -16.09 8.96
N ASP A 283 10.00 -17.34 8.68
CA ASP A 283 10.38 -18.49 9.52
C ASP A 283 11.85 -18.89 9.25
N VAL A 284 12.37 -18.56 8.07
CA VAL A 284 13.70 -18.97 7.58
C VAL A 284 14.67 -17.80 7.38
N ALA A 285 14.20 -16.56 7.42
CA ALA A 285 15.05 -15.40 7.18
C ALA A 285 14.59 -14.12 7.90
N LEU A 286 15.57 -13.32 8.29
CA LEU A 286 15.37 -11.92 8.68
C LEU A 286 15.29 -11.06 7.42
N ILE A 287 14.22 -10.29 7.30
CA ILE A 287 13.96 -9.41 6.16
C ILE A 287 13.92 -7.96 6.66
N ASN A 288 14.77 -7.11 6.08
CA ASN A 288 14.83 -5.69 6.41
C ASN A 288 14.78 -4.82 5.16
N VAL A 289 14.43 -3.55 5.35
CA VAL A 289 14.55 -2.55 4.29
C VAL A 289 16.02 -2.41 3.87
N GLY A 290 16.23 -2.15 2.59
CA GLY A 290 17.52 -1.71 2.07
C GLY A 290 18.04 -0.42 2.70
N ILE A 291 19.27 -0.07 2.39
CA ILE A 291 19.96 1.05 3.01
C ILE A 291 19.26 2.36 2.62
N THR A 292 18.74 3.10 3.62
CA THR A 292 18.23 4.44 3.38
C THR A 292 19.35 5.47 3.51
N THR A 293 20.00 5.78 2.41
CA THR A 293 21.15 6.69 2.37
C THR A 293 20.80 8.10 2.81
N GLY A 294 19.55 8.53 2.66
CA GLY A 294 19.12 9.92 2.86
C GLY A 294 19.45 10.84 1.69
N ASN A 295 20.38 10.43 0.82
CA ASN A 295 20.81 11.15 -0.36
C ASN A 295 21.46 10.20 -1.38
N ASN A 296 20.65 9.54 -2.20
CA ASN A 296 21.18 8.53 -3.14
C ASN A 296 22.16 9.12 -4.15
N LYS A 297 22.03 10.39 -4.53
CA LYS A 297 22.92 11.05 -5.50
C LYS A 297 24.34 11.20 -4.96
N TYR A 298 24.48 11.54 -3.68
CA TYR A 298 25.78 11.62 -3.02
C TYR A 298 26.34 10.23 -2.71
N PHE A 299 25.54 9.35 -2.08
CA PHE A 299 26.08 8.09 -1.56
C PHE A 299 26.20 6.95 -2.58
N SER A 300 25.46 6.99 -3.69
CA SER A 300 25.55 5.98 -4.76
C SER A 300 26.33 6.54 -5.94
N VAL A 301 27.55 6.04 -6.17
CA VAL A 301 28.52 6.66 -7.08
C VAL A 301 28.98 5.70 -8.18
N SER A 302 29.45 6.27 -9.30
CA SER A 302 30.03 5.56 -10.44
C SER A 302 31.53 5.29 -10.23
N SER A 303 32.13 4.47 -11.09
CA SER A 303 33.57 4.20 -11.07
C SER A 303 34.40 5.45 -11.33
N GLU A 304 33.92 6.40 -12.13
CA GLU A 304 34.59 7.69 -12.34
C GLU A 304 34.79 8.48 -11.04
N VAL A 305 33.75 8.56 -10.21
CA VAL A 305 33.81 9.25 -8.91
C VAL A 305 34.77 8.53 -7.97
N VAL A 306 34.70 7.19 -7.92
CA VAL A 306 35.61 6.37 -7.11
C VAL A 306 37.07 6.64 -7.48
N LYS A 307 37.39 6.68 -8.77
CA LYS A 307 38.75 6.97 -9.26
C LYS A 307 39.17 8.42 -8.97
N LYS A 308 38.29 9.39 -9.22
CA LYS A 308 38.57 10.83 -9.05
C LYS A 308 38.95 11.19 -7.61
N TYR A 309 38.31 10.54 -6.64
CA TYR A 309 38.48 10.79 -5.21
C TYR A 309 39.18 9.64 -4.46
N GLU A 310 39.77 8.69 -5.17
CA GLU A 310 40.53 7.56 -4.61
C GLU A 310 39.75 6.81 -3.51
N LEU A 311 38.46 6.53 -3.76
CA LEU A 311 37.52 6.00 -2.77
C LEU A 311 37.50 4.46 -2.68
N GLN A 312 38.43 3.75 -3.32
CA GLN A 312 38.40 2.29 -3.47
C GLN A 312 38.28 1.54 -2.13
N GLU A 313 38.91 2.07 -1.07
CA GLU A 313 38.93 1.48 0.27
C GLU A 313 37.69 1.83 1.13
N VAL A 314 36.82 2.71 0.63
CA VAL A 314 35.65 3.24 1.37
C VAL A 314 34.37 3.12 0.55
N VAL A 315 34.33 2.12 -0.34
CA VAL A 315 33.14 1.79 -1.13
C VAL A 315 32.80 0.31 -1.06
N ARG A 316 31.52 0.01 -1.28
CA ARG A 316 31.00 -1.36 -1.44
C ARG A 316 30.29 -1.53 -2.78
N PRO A 317 30.28 -2.75 -3.36
CA PRO A 317 29.42 -3.05 -4.50
C PRO A 317 27.95 -2.75 -4.18
N LEU A 318 27.20 -2.14 -5.10
CA LEU A 318 25.85 -1.64 -4.84
C LEU A 318 24.85 -2.01 -5.96
N ILE A 319 23.71 -2.55 -5.55
CA ILE A 319 22.47 -2.59 -6.32
C ILE A 319 21.64 -1.36 -5.95
N GLY A 320 21.86 -0.25 -6.67
CA GLY A 320 21.25 1.04 -6.36
C GLY A 320 19.83 1.21 -6.91
N ARG A 321 19.46 0.42 -7.92
CA ARG A 321 18.16 0.44 -8.62
C ARG A 321 17.77 -0.96 -9.05
N SER A 322 16.47 -1.19 -9.27
CA SER A 322 15.92 -2.44 -9.79
C SER A 322 16.60 -2.90 -11.09
N SER A 323 16.83 -1.96 -12.02
CA SER A 323 17.51 -2.20 -13.30
C SER A 323 19.02 -2.45 -13.19
N HIS A 324 19.55 -2.67 -11.99
CA HIS A 324 20.92 -3.16 -11.80
C HIS A 324 20.94 -4.70 -11.69
N ALA A 325 19.80 -5.35 -11.38
CA ALA A 325 19.69 -6.80 -11.21
C ALA A 325 18.73 -7.45 -12.23
N HIS A 326 19.30 -8.32 -13.07
CA HIS A 326 18.56 -9.08 -14.09
C HIS A 326 18.92 -10.58 -13.99
N SER A 327 19.06 -11.08 -12.78
CA SER A 327 19.45 -12.45 -12.49
C SER A 327 18.94 -12.87 -11.12
N ILE A 328 18.90 -14.17 -10.88
CA ILE A 328 18.73 -14.78 -9.56
C ILE A 328 20.07 -14.78 -8.84
N TYR A 329 21.15 -15.15 -9.52
CA TYR A 329 22.50 -15.05 -8.95
C TYR A 329 23.09 -13.69 -9.31
N PHE A 330 23.26 -12.79 -8.33
CA PHE A 330 23.97 -11.53 -8.58
C PHE A 330 25.45 -11.68 -8.23
N GLU A 331 26.26 -11.85 -9.27
CA GLU A 331 27.69 -12.16 -9.17
C GLU A 331 28.58 -10.95 -9.49
N ASP A 332 29.89 -11.09 -9.29
CA ASP A 332 30.86 -10.04 -9.60
C ASP A 332 30.77 -9.58 -11.06
N LYS A 333 30.53 -10.51 -12.00
CA LYS A 333 30.37 -10.19 -13.42
C LYS A 333 29.17 -9.28 -13.69
N ASP A 334 28.08 -9.44 -12.95
CA ASP A 334 26.86 -8.65 -13.08
C ASP A 334 27.08 -7.24 -12.54
N TRP A 335 27.71 -7.15 -11.37
CA TRP A 335 28.12 -5.88 -10.79
C TRP A 335 29.11 -5.14 -11.70
N LEU A 336 30.16 -5.80 -12.20
CA LEU A 336 31.14 -5.21 -13.11
C LEU A 336 30.50 -4.73 -14.42
N LYS A 337 29.45 -5.39 -14.93
CA LYS A 337 28.67 -4.91 -16.08
C LYS A 337 28.00 -3.56 -15.77
N ASN A 338 27.48 -3.37 -14.57
CA ASN A 338 26.93 -2.08 -14.13
C ASN A 338 28.02 -1.01 -13.99
N VAL A 339 29.17 -1.37 -13.42
CA VAL A 339 30.35 -0.49 -13.31
C VAL A 339 30.82 -0.02 -14.69
N LYS A 340 30.99 -0.94 -15.65
CA LYS A 340 31.40 -0.63 -17.04
C LYS A 340 30.42 0.29 -17.78
N LYS A 341 29.14 0.29 -17.38
CA LYS A 341 28.11 1.19 -17.91
C LYS A 341 28.05 2.53 -17.16
N GLU A 342 29.02 2.80 -16.29
CA GLU A 342 29.11 3.98 -15.41
C GLU A 342 27.82 4.24 -14.60
N LYS A 343 27.10 3.16 -14.26
CA LYS A 343 25.98 3.25 -13.32
C LYS A 343 26.51 3.55 -11.92
N ALA A 344 25.64 4.12 -11.07
CA ALA A 344 25.89 4.28 -9.64
C ALA A 344 25.91 2.91 -8.93
N ALA A 345 27.02 2.18 -9.09
CA ALA A 345 27.21 0.79 -8.69
C ALA A 345 28.12 0.63 -7.46
N TYR A 346 28.52 1.75 -6.83
CA TYR A 346 29.24 1.77 -5.57
C TYR A 346 28.45 2.52 -4.51
N LEU A 347 28.42 2.01 -3.29
CA LEU A 347 27.95 2.74 -2.11
C LEU A 347 29.15 3.28 -1.34
N ILE A 348 29.14 4.57 -1.01
CA ILE A 348 30.11 5.16 -0.06
C ILE A 348 29.88 4.59 1.35
N ASP A 349 30.93 4.04 1.96
CA ASP A 349 30.95 3.52 3.32
C ASP A 349 32.22 3.98 4.05
N PHE A 350 32.15 5.19 4.62
CA PHE A 350 33.27 5.79 5.34
C PHE A 350 33.47 5.19 6.74
N PRO A 351 34.72 4.87 7.14
CA PRO A 351 35.01 4.19 8.40
C PRO A 351 34.80 5.07 9.63
N ASP A 352 34.62 4.45 10.79
CA ASP A 352 34.48 5.18 12.05
C ASP A 352 35.81 5.69 12.61
N LYS A 353 36.32 6.78 12.02
CA LYS A 353 37.50 7.50 12.54
C LYS A 353 37.35 9.00 12.30
N ASP A 354 38.21 9.80 12.91
CA ASP A 354 38.20 11.24 12.76
C ASP A 354 38.42 11.64 11.29
N ILE A 355 37.78 12.71 10.83
CA ILE A 355 37.89 13.17 9.45
C ILE A 355 39.33 13.60 9.11
N SER A 356 40.11 14.06 10.10
CA SER A 356 41.52 14.41 9.92
C SER A 356 42.38 13.20 9.52
N ASP A 357 42.00 11.99 9.94
CA ASP A 357 42.66 10.72 9.62
C ASP A 357 42.29 10.17 8.23
N TYR A 358 41.40 10.84 7.49
CA TYR A 358 41.00 10.40 6.15
C TYR A 358 42.03 10.86 5.12
N PRO A 359 42.30 10.08 4.07
CA PRO A 359 43.08 10.53 2.92
C PRO A 359 42.61 11.87 2.37
N LYS A 360 43.54 12.68 1.82
CA LYS A 360 43.25 14.03 1.31
C LYS A 360 42.06 14.03 0.33
N LYS A 361 42.03 13.08 -0.60
CA LYS A 361 40.98 12.94 -1.60
C LYS A 361 39.60 12.61 -1.01
N HIS A 362 39.56 11.81 0.06
CA HIS A 362 38.31 11.51 0.76
C HIS A 362 37.74 12.76 1.43
N ARG A 363 38.60 13.55 2.08
CA ARG A 363 38.19 14.85 2.68
C ARG A 363 37.73 15.84 1.62
N GLU A 364 38.38 15.88 0.45
CA GLU A 364 37.93 16.71 -0.69
C GLU A 364 36.52 16.31 -1.14
N TYR A 365 36.20 15.02 -1.17
CA TYR A 365 34.87 14.54 -1.52
C TYR A 365 33.80 14.89 -0.46
N ILE A 366 34.13 14.82 0.82
CA ILE A 366 33.24 15.25 1.90
C ILE A 366 32.97 16.75 1.81
N LYS A 367 34.03 17.57 1.66
CA LYS A 367 33.91 19.03 1.48
C LYS A 367 33.09 19.41 0.25
N LEU A 368 33.16 18.62 -0.82
CA LEU A 368 32.31 18.83 -2.00
C LEU A 368 30.83 18.67 -1.64
N GLY A 369 30.47 17.64 -0.88
CA GLY A 369 29.09 17.42 -0.44
C GLY A 369 28.61 18.52 0.52
N GLU A 370 29.49 19.04 1.37
CA GLU A 370 29.18 20.22 2.21
C GLU A 370 28.90 21.45 1.36
N LYS A 371 29.77 21.74 0.39
CA LYS A 371 29.61 22.85 -0.56
C LYS A 371 28.32 22.76 -1.38
N ASN A 372 27.89 21.54 -1.70
CA ASN A 372 26.68 21.27 -2.47
C ASN A 372 25.44 21.10 -1.58
N GLU A 373 25.53 21.40 -0.28
CA GLU A 373 24.44 21.30 0.69
C GLU A 373 23.86 19.88 0.85
N GLU A 374 24.58 18.84 0.44
CA GLU A 374 24.12 17.44 0.52
C GLU A 374 23.89 16.97 1.98
N HIS A 375 24.50 17.69 2.92
CA HIS A 375 24.44 17.49 4.37
C HIS A 375 23.16 18.05 5.01
N THR A 376 22.45 18.97 4.35
CA THR A 376 21.27 19.65 4.92
C THR A 376 20.01 18.79 4.86
N GLY A 377 19.99 17.77 4.00
CA GLY A 377 18.87 16.84 3.89
C GLY A 377 18.55 16.19 5.23
N TYR A 378 17.26 16.06 5.56
CA TYR A 378 16.77 15.64 6.88
C TYR A 378 17.52 14.45 7.52
N LYS A 379 17.77 13.38 6.76
CA LYS A 379 18.49 12.21 7.29
C LYS A 379 19.99 12.45 7.48
N CYS A 380 20.59 13.32 6.68
CA CYS A 380 22.00 13.69 6.80
C CYS A 380 22.21 14.63 7.99
N SER A 381 21.31 15.61 8.17
CA SER A 381 21.44 16.66 9.20
C SER A 381 21.24 16.16 10.63
N ILE A 382 20.52 15.05 10.84
CA ILE A 382 20.33 14.43 12.16
C ILE A 382 21.44 13.44 12.55
N ARG A 383 22.46 13.23 11.71
CA ARG A 383 23.57 12.32 12.01
C ARG A 383 24.72 13.10 12.64
N ASP A 384 25.42 12.47 13.58
CA ASP A 384 26.66 12.99 14.15
C ASP A 384 27.73 13.26 13.07
N ARG A 385 27.90 12.31 12.14
CA ARG A 385 28.69 12.48 10.91
C ARG A 385 27.80 12.31 9.69
N TRP A 386 27.37 13.42 9.10
CA TRP A 386 26.39 13.45 8.00
C TRP A 386 26.76 12.52 6.82
N TYR A 387 28.05 12.42 6.51
CA TYR A 387 28.65 11.63 5.43
C TYR A 387 28.79 10.13 5.75
N ARG A 388 28.36 9.66 6.92
CA ARG A 388 28.34 8.23 7.26
C ARG A 388 26.92 7.69 7.28
N ILE A 389 26.72 6.52 6.70
CA ILE A 389 25.41 5.86 6.70
C ILE A 389 25.38 4.84 7.85
N PRO A 390 24.36 4.86 8.72
CA PRO A 390 24.23 3.87 9.78
C PRO A 390 23.81 2.50 9.23
N SER A 391 24.19 1.42 9.92
CA SER A 391 23.68 0.05 9.73
C SER A 391 23.89 -0.55 8.33
N ILE A 392 25.05 -0.30 7.73
CA ILE A 392 25.49 -1.01 6.53
C ILE A 392 25.89 -2.44 6.90
N TRP A 393 25.29 -3.42 6.23
CA TRP A 393 25.66 -4.82 6.31
C TRP A 393 25.36 -5.51 4.99
N VAL A 394 26.14 -6.55 4.68
CA VAL A 394 26.03 -7.34 3.44
C VAL A 394 24.98 -8.42 3.63
N PRO A 395 23.87 -8.39 2.86
CA PRO A 395 22.85 -9.42 2.92
C PRO A 395 23.21 -10.66 2.13
N ASP A 396 22.58 -11.78 2.48
CA ASP A 396 22.73 -13.04 1.76
C ASP A 396 21.88 -13.03 0.48
N ALA A 397 20.78 -12.27 0.47
CA ALA A 397 19.93 -12.07 -0.70
C ALA A 397 19.18 -10.74 -0.68
N PHE A 398 18.52 -10.43 -1.79
CA PHE A 398 17.70 -9.25 -2.00
C PHE A 398 16.31 -9.64 -2.49
N PHE A 399 15.30 -8.87 -2.10
CA PHE A 399 13.95 -8.99 -2.62
C PHE A 399 13.46 -7.66 -3.16
N LEU A 400 13.03 -7.63 -4.41
CA LEU A 400 12.67 -6.37 -5.06
C LEU A 400 11.40 -5.77 -4.45
N ARG A 401 11.47 -4.51 -4.02
CA ARG A 401 10.39 -3.86 -3.26
C ARG A 401 9.21 -3.45 -4.14
N ARG A 402 9.47 -2.92 -5.34
CA ARG A 402 8.46 -2.39 -6.26
C ARG A 402 8.59 -3.05 -7.61
N ASN A 403 7.49 -3.61 -8.09
CA ASN A 403 7.49 -4.58 -9.17
C ASN A 403 6.37 -4.29 -10.16
N ASN A 404 6.66 -4.44 -11.45
CA ASN A 404 5.63 -4.33 -12.48
C ASN A 404 5.06 -5.71 -12.83
N LEU A 405 5.87 -6.72 -13.13
CA LEU A 405 5.35 -8.05 -13.46
C LEU A 405 5.39 -8.98 -12.24
N TYR A 406 6.56 -9.16 -11.66
CA TYR A 406 6.76 -9.99 -10.48
C TYR A 406 7.99 -9.50 -9.70
N PRO A 407 8.09 -9.78 -8.39
CA PRO A 407 9.30 -9.50 -7.65
C PRO A 407 10.41 -10.49 -7.92
N LYS A 408 11.61 -9.93 -8.10
CA LYS A 408 12.85 -10.71 -8.21
C LYS A 408 13.39 -11.00 -6.81
N PHE A 409 13.61 -12.29 -6.53
CA PHE A 409 14.40 -12.78 -5.40
C PHE A 409 15.80 -13.09 -5.91
N VAL A 410 16.80 -12.36 -5.40
CA VAL A 410 18.17 -12.34 -5.94
C VAL A 410 19.17 -12.74 -4.86
N LEU A 411 19.91 -13.82 -5.06
CA LEU A 411 21.01 -14.24 -4.20
C LEU A 411 22.25 -13.36 -4.40
N ASN A 412 22.84 -12.92 -3.30
CA ASN A 412 24.03 -12.07 -3.31
C ASN A 412 25.29 -12.94 -3.34
N LYS A 413 26.01 -12.96 -4.46
CA LYS A 413 27.25 -13.72 -4.63
C LYS A 413 28.50 -12.82 -4.77
N CYS A 414 28.36 -11.49 -4.61
CA CYS A 414 29.46 -10.52 -4.75
C CYS A 414 29.60 -9.54 -3.57
N ASN A 415 29.03 -9.89 -2.41
CA ASN A 415 29.02 -9.04 -1.21
C ASN A 415 28.47 -7.63 -1.46
N ALA A 416 27.53 -7.49 -2.39
CA ALA A 416 26.88 -6.22 -2.66
C ALA A 416 25.96 -5.79 -1.52
N VAL A 417 25.63 -4.51 -1.49
CA VAL A 417 24.55 -3.95 -0.67
C VAL A 417 23.46 -3.36 -1.59
N SER A 418 22.33 -2.97 -1.03
CA SER A 418 21.23 -2.34 -1.77
C SER A 418 20.75 -1.06 -1.12
N THR A 419 20.21 -0.13 -1.91
CA THR A 419 19.36 0.96 -1.41
C THR A 419 17.98 0.43 -1.01
N ASP A 420 17.11 1.29 -0.48
CA ASP A 420 15.70 1.00 -0.15
C ASP A 420 14.80 0.62 -1.35
N THR A 421 15.39 0.47 -2.54
CA THR A 421 14.78 -0.13 -3.73
C THR A 421 14.62 -1.64 -3.63
N MET A 422 15.42 -2.31 -2.79
CA MET A 422 15.32 -3.73 -2.51
C MET A 422 15.39 -3.96 -1.00
N HIS A 423 14.66 -4.97 -0.52
CA HIS A 423 14.84 -5.49 0.83
C HIS A 423 16.10 -6.35 0.90
N ARG A 424 16.70 -6.37 2.08
CA ARG A 424 17.87 -7.15 2.44
C ARG A 424 17.42 -8.36 3.23
N ILE A 425 17.89 -9.53 2.84
CA ILE A 425 17.54 -10.81 3.46
C ILE A 425 18.81 -11.41 4.08
N LYS A 426 18.67 -11.85 5.33
CA LYS A 426 19.67 -12.65 6.05
C LYS A 426 19.03 -13.98 6.40
N PHE A 427 19.58 -15.09 5.91
CA PHE A 427 19.02 -16.41 6.22
C PHE A 427 19.41 -16.85 7.62
N ASN A 428 18.53 -17.61 8.27
CA ASN A 428 18.80 -18.19 9.58
C ASN A 428 19.92 -19.25 9.47
N THR A 429 20.65 -19.46 10.57
CA THR A 429 21.71 -20.48 10.62
C THR A 429 21.17 -21.86 10.21
N GLY A 430 21.87 -22.53 9.29
CA GLY A 430 21.49 -23.85 8.80
C GLY A 430 20.53 -23.86 7.60
N ILE A 431 20.00 -22.70 7.21
CA ILE A 431 19.18 -22.55 5.99
C ILE A 431 20.09 -22.36 4.79
N ASP A 432 19.88 -23.18 3.75
CA ASP A 432 20.55 -23.03 2.47
C ASP A 432 19.86 -21.94 1.61
N PRO A 433 20.58 -20.89 1.17
CA PRO A 433 20.00 -19.80 0.38
C PRO A 433 19.35 -20.24 -0.93
N GLU A 434 19.90 -21.25 -1.61
CA GLU A 434 19.42 -21.70 -2.93
C GLU A 434 18.11 -22.46 -2.81
N ARG A 435 17.93 -23.22 -1.71
CA ARG A 435 16.62 -23.80 -1.38
C ARG A 435 15.53 -22.75 -1.24
N ILE A 436 15.80 -21.67 -0.53
CA ILE A 436 14.79 -20.61 -0.32
C ILE A 436 14.56 -19.79 -1.59
N ALA A 437 15.60 -19.55 -2.39
CA ALA A 437 15.42 -18.89 -3.68
C ALA A 437 14.55 -19.72 -4.62
N LEU A 438 14.82 -21.03 -4.75
CA LEU A 438 14.02 -21.93 -5.59
C LEU A 438 12.57 -22.06 -5.09
N SER A 439 12.37 -22.15 -3.77
CA SER A 439 11.02 -22.25 -3.20
C SER A 439 10.16 -21.01 -3.46
N TYR A 440 10.74 -19.87 -3.84
CA TYR A 440 9.98 -18.69 -4.21
C TYR A 440 9.45 -18.70 -5.66
N TYR A 441 10.17 -19.30 -6.62
CA TYR A 441 9.82 -19.21 -8.04
C TYR A 441 8.80 -20.27 -8.48
N ASN A 442 7.59 -20.23 -7.93
CA ASN A 442 6.47 -21.10 -8.30
C ASN A 442 5.12 -20.36 -8.24
N SER A 443 4.08 -20.96 -8.80
CA SER A 443 2.76 -20.32 -8.92
C SER A 443 2.12 -20.00 -7.57
N ILE A 444 2.31 -20.84 -6.56
CA ILE A 444 1.76 -20.64 -5.22
C ILE A 444 2.41 -19.42 -4.56
N SER A 445 3.75 -19.39 -4.52
CA SER A 445 4.51 -18.28 -3.95
C SER A 445 4.20 -16.95 -4.67
N PHE A 446 4.02 -16.97 -5.99
CA PHE A 446 3.63 -15.79 -6.78
C PHE A 446 2.19 -15.32 -6.48
N ALA A 447 1.25 -16.24 -6.26
CA ALA A 447 -0.09 -15.88 -5.81
C ALA A 447 -0.05 -15.21 -4.42
N PHE A 448 0.67 -15.80 -3.47
CA PHE A 448 0.84 -15.21 -2.13
C PHE A 448 1.55 -13.86 -2.17
N THR A 449 2.45 -13.66 -3.12
CA THR A 449 3.13 -12.38 -3.35
C THR A 449 2.15 -11.26 -3.71
N GLU A 450 1.20 -11.50 -4.64
CA GLU A 450 0.16 -10.53 -4.99
C GLU A 450 -0.85 -10.34 -3.84
N LEU A 451 -1.22 -11.42 -3.13
CA LEU A 451 -2.15 -11.35 -2.00
C LEU A 451 -1.57 -10.58 -0.80
N CYS A 452 -0.27 -10.74 -0.54
CA CYS A 452 0.44 -10.08 0.55
C CYS A 452 0.90 -8.66 0.19
N GLY A 453 1.11 -8.35 -1.08
CA GLY A 453 1.61 -7.05 -1.52
C GLY A 453 0.59 -5.90 -1.41
N ARG A 454 0.98 -4.75 -1.95
CA ARG A 454 0.15 -3.55 -2.08
C ARG A 454 0.14 -3.11 -3.53
N SER A 455 -1.05 -2.94 -4.09
CA SER A 455 -1.22 -2.37 -5.43
C SER A 455 -1.30 -0.85 -5.32
N TYR A 456 -0.60 -0.16 -6.20
CA TYR A 456 -0.71 1.28 -6.38
C TYR A 456 -1.02 1.59 -7.86
N GLY A 457 -1.54 2.80 -8.11
CA GLY A 457 -1.77 3.29 -9.47
C GLY A 457 -0.50 3.21 -10.33
N GLY A 458 -0.68 3.06 -11.64
CA GLY A 458 0.43 2.71 -12.54
C GLY A 458 0.72 1.19 -12.57
N GLY A 459 -0.10 0.38 -11.89
CA GLY A 459 0.03 -1.08 -11.79
C GLY A 459 1.21 -1.57 -10.96
N VAL A 460 1.77 -0.74 -10.08
CA VAL A 460 2.94 -1.10 -9.27
C VAL A 460 2.54 -1.98 -8.08
N LEU A 461 3.19 -3.14 -7.96
CA LEU A 461 3.15 -3.98 -6.76
C LEU A 461 4.30 -3.58 -5.81
N GLU A 462 3.98 -2.95 -4.69
CA GLU A 462 4.91 -2.72 -3.59
C GLU A 462 4.75 -3.79 -2.51
N ILE A 463 5.84 -4.35 -2.03
CA ILE A 463 5.83 -5.35 -0.96
C ILE A 463 6.82 -4.88 0.10
N LEU A 464 6.40 -4.70 1.34
CA LEU A 464 7.23 -4.31 2.49
C LEU A 464 7.83 -5.53 3.21
N PRO A 465 8.86 -5.37 4.07
CA PRO A 465 9.53 -6.52 4.70
C PRO A 465 8.60 -7.49 5.43
N GLY A 466 7.63 -6.97 6.19
CA GLY A 466 6.64 -7.82 6.87
C GLY A 466 5.69 -8.53 5.91
N GLU A 467 5.47 -7.99 4.72
CA GLU A 467 4.64 -8.62 3.68
C GLU A 467 5.44 -9.70 2.95
N VAL A 468 6.72 -9.43 2.62
CA VAL A 468 7.64 -10.46 2.12
C VAL A 468 7.73 -11.61 3.10
N GLY A 469 7.84 -11.31 4.40
CA GLY A 469 7.90 -12.32 5.45
C GLY A 469 6.66 -13.23 5.50
N ASN A 470 5.48 -12.74 5.11
CA ASN A 470 4.25 -13.52 5.10
C ASN A 470 4.00 -14.31 3.80
N ILE A 471 4.85 -14.17 2.78
CA ILE A 471 4.77 -15.00 1.57
C ILE A 471 5.02 -16.45 1.97
N LEU A 472 4.09 -17.33 1.59
CA LEU A 472 4.25 -18.77 1.77
C LEU A 472 5.10 -19.34 0.65
N VAL A 473 6.06 -20.18 1.04
CA VAL A 473 6.93 -20.94 0.16
C VAL A 473 6.93 -22.41 0.59
N PRO A 474 7.04 -23.38 -0.33
CA PRO A 474 7.19 -24.79 0.01
C PRO A 474 8.50 -25.05 0.78
N LYS A 475 8.46 -26.05 1.66
CA LYS A 475 9.63 -26.63 2.33
C LYS A 475 10.33 -27.58 1.37
N LEU A 476 11.59 -27.28 1.05
CA LEU A 476 12.38 -28.09 0.12
C LEU A 476 13.38 -29.01 0.82
N ASP A 477 13.31 -29.17 2.14
CA ASP A 477 14.34 -29.85 2.96
C ASP A 477 14.67 -31.27 2.49
N GLN A 478 13.69 -31.98 1.92
CA GLN A 478 13.81 -33.36 1.46
C GLN A 478 14.45 -33.50 0.07
N ILE A 479 14.49 -32.42 -0.72
CA ILE A 479 15.00 -32.45 -2.09
C ILE A 479 16.53 -32.40 -2.06
N PRO A 480 17.28 -33.21 -2.83
CA PRO A 480 18.72 -33.11 -2.91
C PRO A 480 19.20 -31.72 -3.39
N LEU A 481 20.23 -31.17 -2.75
CA LEU A 481 20.73 -29.82 -3.07
C LEU A 481 21.23 -29.69 -4.51
N GLU A 482 21.76 -30.77 -5.09
CA GLU A 482 22.19 -30.78 -6.50
C GLU A 482 21.03 -30.55 -7.46
N LYS A 483 19.85 -31.16 -7.20
CA LYS A 483 18.64 -30.91 -7.98
C LYS A 483 18.15 -29.47 -7.81
N VAL A 484 18.18 -28.95 -6.58
CA VAL A 484 17.83 -27.55 -6.29
C VAL A 484 18.68 -26.59 -7.12
N LYS A 485 20.00 -26.79 -7.14
CA LYS A 485 20.94 -25.98 -7.92
C LYS A 485 20.71 -26.09 -9.42
N GLU A 486 20.51 -27.31 -9.93
CA GLU A 486 20.25 -27.58 -11.33
C GLU A 486 19.02 -26.82 -11.83
N VAL A 487 17.90 -26.95 -11.11
CA VAL A 487 16.64 -26.28 -11.48
C VAL A 487 16.79 -24.76 -11.33
N LEU A 488 17.38 -24.27 -10.24
CA LEU A 488 17.56 -22.83 -10.03
C LEU A 488 18.46 -22.18 -11.10
N ALA A 489 19.47 -22.90 -11.62
CA ALA A 489 20.30 -22.42 -12.72
C ALA A 489 19.52 -22.29 -14.05
N ARG A 490 18.56 -23.18 -14.30
CA ARG A 490 17.65 -23.07 -15.46
C ARG A 490 16.75 -21.84 -15.33
N ILE A 491 16.20 -21.60 -14.14
CA ILE A 491 15.39 -20.40 -13.86
C ILE A 491 16.24 -19.12 -14.01
N ASP A 492 17.47 -19.11 -13.48
CA ASP A 492 18.38 -17.97 -13.62
C ASP A 492 18.65 -17.65 -15.10
N THR A 493 18.74 -18.67 -15.95
CA THR A 493 18.89 -18.49 -17.41
C THR A 493 17.68 -17.79 -18.01
N ILE A 494 16.46 -18.25 -17.70
CA ILE A 494 15.20 -17.63 -18.15
C ILE A 494 15.14 -16.17 -17.73
N VAL A 495 15.43 -15.87 -16.45
CA VAL A 495 15.41 -14.51 -15.90
C VAL A 495 16.48 -13.61 -16.55
N ARG A 496 17.68 -14.15 -16.82
CA ARG A 496 18.77 -13.41 -17.47
C ARG A 496 18.50 -13.07 -18.92
N ASN A 497 17.76 -13.93 -19.61
CA ASN A 497 17.36 -13.73 -21.01
C ASN A 497 16.11 -12.84 -21.15
N GLU A 498 15.50 -12.42 -20.04
CA GLU A 498 14.23 -11.67 -20.03
C GLU A 498 13.11 -12.43 -20.74
N GLU A 499 13.15 -13.77 -20.67
CA GLU A 499 12.09 -14.65 -21.17
C GLU A 499 10.83 -14.55 -20.29
N ASP A 500 9.72 -15.13 -20.76
CA ASP A 500 8.50 -15.22 -19.97
C ASP A 500 8.76 -16.00 -18.68
N ILE A 501 8.44 -15.39 -17.55
CA ILE A 501 8.63 -15.99 -16.23
C ILE A 501 7.75 -17.23 -16.05
N GLU A 502 6.64 -17.34 -16.77
CA GLU A 502 5.77 -18.52 -16.71
C GLU A 502 6.51 -19.81 -17.11
N ASN A 503 7.50 -19.72 -18.01
CA ASN A 503 8.36 -20.86 -18.35
C ASN A 503 9.15 -21.38 -17.13
N ALA A 504 9.59 -20.47 -16.25
CA ALA A 504 10.25 -20.87 -15.02
C ALA A 504 9.27 -21.48 -14.02
N LEU A 505 8.07 -20.90 -13.92
CA LEU A 505 7.02 -21.42 -13.03
C LEU A 505 6.58 -22.82 -13.46
N ASP A 506 6.47 -23.10 -14.77
CA ASP A 506 6.13 -24.44 -15.29
C ASP A 506 7.16 -25.48 -14.86
N ILE A 507 8.45 -25.13 -14.93
CA ILE A 507 9.53 -26.02 -14.50
C ILE A 507 9.42 -26.32 -13.01
N VAL A 508 9.24 -25.30 -12.16
CA VAL A 508 9.21 -25.50 -10.70
C VAL A 508 7.91 -26.16 -10.24
N ASP A 509 6.77 -25.75 -10.78
CA ASP A 509 5.48 -26.35 -10.46
C ASP A 509 5.51 -27.85 -10.78
N GLN A 510 6.01 -28.26 -11.95
CA GLN A 510 6.09 -29.67 -12.30
C GLN A 510 7.20 -30.41 -11.55
N GLU A 511 8.46 -30.01 -11.73
CA GLU A 511 9.61 -30.80 -11.26
C GLU A 511 9.82 -30.72 -9.75
N ILE A 512 9.34 -29.66 -9.08
CA ILE A 512 9.55 -29.46 -7.64
C ILE A 512 8.24 -29.66 -6.87
N LEU A 513 7.16 -28.97 -7.25
CA LEU A 513 5.92 -29.06 -6.46
C LEU A 513 5.21 -30.40 -6.69
N VAL A 514 4.98 -30.79 -7.94
CA VAL A 514 4.24 -32.01 -8.27
C VAL A 514 5.10 -33.26 -8.05
N ASP A 515 6.25 -33.35 -8.71
CA ASP A 515 7.03 -34.59 -8.76
C ASP A 515 7.75 -34.92 -7.43
N GLU A 516 8.31 -33.90 -6.76
CA GLU A 516 9.13 -34.11 -5.55
C GLU A 516 8.33 -33.92 -4.24
N ILE A 517 7.44 -32.92 -4.17
CA ILE A 517 6.66 -32.61 -2.94
C ILE A 517 5.29 -33.29 -2.92
N GLY A 518 4.76 -33.70 -4.09
CA GLY A 518 3.43 -34.28 -4.21
C GLY A 518 2.30 -33.26 -4.01
N ILE A 519 2.51 -32.02 -4.46
CA ILE A 519 1.44 -31.03 -4.59
C ILE A 519 0.57 -31.41 -5.79
N ASP A 520 -0.74 -31.29 -5.65
CA ASP A 520 -1.68 -31.51 -6.75
C ASP A 520 -1.43 -30.49 -7.88
N SER A 521 -1.37 -30.93 -9.14
CA SER A 521 -1.18 -30.03 -10.28
C SER A 521 -2.32 -29.00 -10.37
N ALA A 522 -3.55 -29.40 -10.02
CA ALA A 522 -4.69 -28.50 -9.97
C ALA A 522 -4.49 -27.35 -8.96
N MET A 523 -3.79 -27.60 -7.84
CA MET A 523 -3.45 -26.56 -6.87
C MET A 523 -2.47 -25.53 -7.46
N CYS A 524 -1.52 -25.97 -8.28
CA CYS A 524 -0.57 -25.09 -8.96
C CYS A 524 -1.29 -24.23 -10.01
N GLU A 525 -2.13 -24.85 -10.84
CA GLU A 525 -2.93 -24.16 -11.88
C GLU A 525 -3.90 -23.12 -11.27
N GLU A 526 -4.63 -23.49 -10.22
CA GLU A 526 -5.54 -22.56 -9.54
C GLU A 526 -4.79 -21.42 -8.86
N SER A 527 -3.61 -21.68 -8.30
CA SER A 527 -2.76 -20.63 -7.74
C SER A 527 -2.21 -19.70 -8.83
N ARG A 528 -1.82 -20.24 -9.99
CA ARG A 528 -1.42 -19.44 -11.14
C ARG A 528 -2.55 -18.54 -11.61
N TRP A 529 -3.76 -19.06 -11.67
CA TRP A 529 -4.95 -18.26 -11.98
C TRP A 529 -5.14 -17.10 -10.99
N ILE A 530 -5.03 -17.35 -9.68
CA ILE A 530 -5.11 -16.30 -8.66
C ILE A 530 -4.03 -15.23 -8.89
N TRP A 531 -2.79 -15.64 -9.14
CA TRP A 531 -1.69 -14.71 -9.44
C TRP A 531 -2.01 -13.84 -10.65
N LYS A 532 -2.38 -14.44 -11.80
CA LYS A 532 -2.69 -13.71 -13.04
C LYS A 532 -3.89 -12.79 -12.89
N LYS A 533 -4.92 -13.21 -12.15
CA LYS A 533 -6.11 -12.39 -11.85
C LYS A 533 -5.72 -11.15 -11.06
N MET A 534 -4.97 -11.32 -9.97
CA MET A 534 -4.56 -10.21 -9.09
C MET A 534 -3.57 -9.27 -9.80
N GLN A 535 -2.60 -9.83 -10.54
CA GLN A 535 -1.68 -9.08 -11.39
C GLN A 535 -2.43 -8.30 -12.48
N GLY A 536 -3.36 -8.95 -13.20
CA GLY A 536 -4.15 -8.31 -14.25
C GLY A 536 -4.94 -7.12 -13.71
N ARG A 537 -5.60 -7.29 -12.56
CA ARG A 537 -6.36 -6.23 -11.89
C ARG A 537 -5.54 -4.97 -11.63
N ARG A 538 -4.28 -5.11 -11.20
CA ARG A 538 -3.40 -3.96 -10.99
C ARG A 538 -2.83 -3.41 -12.30
N LEU A 539 -2.45 -4.25 -13.26
CA LEU A 539 -1.88 -3.81 -14.54
C LEU A 539 -2.87 -3.06 -15.42
N LYS A 540 -4.18 -3.31 -15.29
CA LYS A 540 -5.20 -2.50 -15.95
C LYS A 540 -5.27 -1.05 -15.45
N ARG A 541 -4.73 -0.78 -14.25
CA ARG A 541 -4.64 0.55 -13.63
C ARG A 541 -3.35 1.30 -14.02
N SER A 542 -2.61 0.78 -15.01
CA SER A 542 -1.30 1.31 -15.45
C SER A 542 -1.37 2.49 -16.39
#